data_AF-A0A2R6EX36-F1
#
_entry.id   AF-A0A2R6EX36-F1
#
_cell.length_a   1.000
_cell.length_b   1.000
_cell.length_c   1.000
_cell.angle_alpha   90.00
_cell.angle_beta   90.00
_cell.angle_gamma   90.00
#
_symmetry.space_group_name_H-M   'P 1'
#
loop_
_entity.id
_entity.type
_entity.pdbx_description
1 polymer ?
#
loop_
_entity_poly.entity_id
_entity_poly.type
_entity_poly.pdbx_seq_one_letter_code
_entity_poly.pdbx_strand_id
1 'polypeptide(L)'
;YTVLYDGSHPYVSIETMEDIFETLRAEIPPLVEEIRENGRELADPWEGEYPEDDQRELCEAALDFLGYDWDRGRLDTAPHPFMAGTQFDARVTTRFKPTDPMDALTATIHEMGHATYQLGLREDAYGTPLGNARMSIHESQSRFWENHVGRTKPFWEVFLPTFKEQIDGHDDLTVEEIHEAANRIYPDNLIRVEADELTYHMHIILRCEIDRAFVGGEIESDEIPGLWNDKMEEYLGVRPETDAEGCLQDIHWTSGFASFQTYTLGSVVAAQLNDAIREDLDVDALVREEQFEPIHEWMTEHVHRHGQRYTTPELIERATGEELSAEPFVEYLHGKFEDLYDL
;
A
#
# COMPACT_ATOMS: atom_id res chain seq x y z
N TYR A 1 17.02 -8.72 -18.55
CA TYR A 1 16.32 -8.19 -17.36
C TYR A 1 16.60 -6.71 -17.16
N THR A 2 17.86 -6.28 -17.01
CA THR A 2 18.22 -4.87 -16.77
C THR A 2 17.56 -3.86 -17.68
N VAL A 3 17.54 -4.09 -19.00
CA VAL A 3 16.87 -3.19 -19.96
C VAL A 3 15.37 -3.04 -19.70
N LEU A 4 14.69 -4.10 -19.25
CA LEU A 4 13.26 -4.03 -18.92
C LEU A 4 13.06 -3.24 -17.63
N TYR A 5 13.88 -3.52 -16.61
CA TYR A 5 13.86 -2.80 -15.36
C TYR A 5 14.12 -1.30 -15.56
N ASP A 6 15.15 -0.92 -16.31
CA ASP A 6 15.44 0.49 -16.62
C ASP A 6 14.27 1.18 -17.36
N GLY A 7 13.48 0.42 -18.11
CA GLY A 7 12.27 0.92 -18.77
C GLY A 7 11.14 1.23 -17.79
N SER A 8 10.99 0.42 -16.74
CA SER A 8 9.96 0.56 -15.70
C SER A 8 10.37 1.52 -14.57
N HIS A 9 11.66 1.53 -14.21
CA HIS A 9 12.23 2.23 -13.07
C HIS A 9 13.48 3.05 -13.46
N PRO A 10 13.39 3.99 -14.42
CA PRO A 10 14.56 4.62 -15.05
C PRO A 10 15.48 5.46 -14.13
N TYR A 11 15.14 5.61 -12.85
CA TYR A 11 15.82 6.50 -11.91
C TYR A 11 16.11 5.89 -10.55
N VAL A 12 15.69 4.65 -10.33
CA VAL A 12 16.09 3.83 -9.17
C VAL A 12 16.94 2.73 -9.76
N SER A 13 18.17 2.55 -9.29
CA SER A 13 19.02 1.51 -9.87
C SER A 13 18.58 0.13 -9.37
N ILE A 14 18.90 -0.91 -10.13
CA ILE A 14 18.64 -2.30 -9.71
C ILE A 14 19.35 -2.58 -8.40
N GLU A 15 20.58 -2.10 -8.24
CA GLU A 15 21.38 -2.28 -7.03
C GLU A 15 20.66 -1.71 -5.81
N THR A 16 20.14 -0.47 -5.89
CA THR A 16 19.36 0.11 -4.78
C THR A 16 18.11 -0.70 -4.45
N MET A 17 17.42 -1.22 -5.46
CA MET A 17 16.24 -2.06 -5.23
C MET A 17 16.61 -3.44 -4.65
N GLU A 18 17.74 -4.01 -5.06
CA GLU A 18 18.28 -5.25 -4.51
C GLU A 18 18.69 -5.09 -3.05
N ASP A 19 19.34 -3.97 -2.69
CA ASP A 19 19.69 -3.64 -1.31
C ASP A 19 18.43 -3.55 -0.43
N ILE A 20 17.39 -2.84 -0.89
CA ILE A 20 16.08 -2.78 -0.20
C ILE A 20 15.50 -4.19 -0.03
N PHE A 21 15.47 -5.01 -1.08
CA PHE A 21 14.94 -6.37 -0.99
C PHE A 21 15.78 -7.28 -0.09
N GLU A 22 17.09 -7.09 -0.03
CA GLU A 22 17.95 -7.83 0.89
C GLU A 22 17.61 -7.51 2.34
N THR A 23 17.45 -6.23 2.68
CA THR A 23 16.97 -5.82 4.00
C THR A 23 15.61 -6.45 4.32
N LEU A 24 14.62 -6.34 3.44
CA LEU A 24 13.28 -6.87 3.73
C LEU A 24 13.24 -8.40 3.84
N ARG A 25 14.04 -9.13 3.05
CA ARG A 25 14.18 -10.58 3.19
C ARG A 25 14.84 -10.99 4.51
N ALA A 26 15.71 -10.15 5.05
CA ALA A 26 16.37 -10.41 6.32
C ALA A 26 15.45 -10.18 7.52
N GLU A 27 14.57 -9.17 7.45
CA GLU A 27 13.79 -8.70 8.61
C GLU A 27 12.34 -9.25 8.64
N ILE A 28 11.64 -9.32 7.49
CA ILE A 28 10.21 -9.65 7.49
C ILE A 28 9.93 -11.13 7.82
N PRO A 29 10.58 -12.14 7.19
CA PRO A 29 10.27 -13.53 7.50
C PRO A 29 10.49 -13.91 8.98
N PRO A 30 11.58 -13.46 9.65
CA PRO A 30 11.73 -13.66 11.09
C PRO A 30 10.61 -13.01 11.92
N LEU A 31 10.19 -11.78 11.59
CA LEU A 31 9.09 -11.11 12.30
C LEU A 31 7.76 -11.85 12.12
N VAL A 32 7.45 -12.33 10.91
CA VAL A 32 6.25 -13.14 10.65
C VAL A 32 6.28 -14.44 11.45
N GLU A 33 7.43 -15.11 11.53
CA GLU A 33 7.58 -16.33 12.31
C GLU A 33 7.43 -16.07 13.82
N GLU A 34 8.01 -14.99 14.34
CA GLU A 34 7.87 -14.59 15.74
C GLU A 34 6.40 -14.31 16.09
N ILE A 35 5.67 -13.60 15.22
CA ILE A 35 4.23 -13.37 15.38
C ILE A 35 3.44 -14.69 15.36
N ARG A 36 3.80 -15.65 14.50
CA ARG A 36 3.14 -16.96 14.45
C ARG A 36 3.39 -17.79 15.71
N GLU A 37 4.61 -17.77 16.24
CA GLU A 37 5.01 -18.58 17.38
C GLU A 37 4.55 -17.98 18.72
N ASN A 38 4.66 -16.66 18.87
CA ASN A 38 4.55 -15.98 20.15
C ASN A 38 3.49 -14.86 20.17
N GLY A 39 3.01 -14.42 19.01
CA GLY A 39 2.04 -13.33 18.92
C GLY A 39 0.66 -13.70 19.46
N ARG A 40 -0.04 -12.72 20.04
CA ARG A 40 -1.44 -12.89 20.45
C ARG A 40 -2.38 -12.94 19.25
N GLU A 41 -3.58 -13.47 19.47
CA GLU A 41 -4.66 -13.35 18.49
C GLU A 41 -5.24 -11.93 18.50
N LEU A 42 -5.37 -11.34 17.31
CA LEU A 42 -6.03 -10.05 17.09
C LEU A 42 -7.52 -10.24 16.82
N ALA A 43 -8.34 -9.24 17.11
CA ALA A 43 -9.77 -9.26 16.79
C ALA A 43 -10.04 -9.49 15.30
N ASP A 44 -11.11 -10.23 15.02
CA ASP A 44 -11.69 -10.42 13.68
C ASP A 44 -13.22 -10.37 13.83
N PRO A 45 -13.80 -9.16 13.82
CA PRO A 45 -15.21 -8.96 14.13
C PRO A 45 -16.14 -9.23 12.94
N TRP A 46 -15.61 -9.72 11.81
CA TRP A 46 -16.36 -9.81 10.56
C TRP A 46 -17.24 -11.08 10.54
N GLU A 47 -18.51 -10.92 10.89
CA GLU A 47 -19.49 -12.02 10.86
C GLU A 47 -20.60 -11.74 9.83
N GLY A 48 -20.65 -12.55 8.76
CA GLY A 48 -21.78 -12.55 7.82
C GLY A 48 -21.49 -11.84 6.49
N GLU A 49 -22.54 -11.23 5.93
CA GLU A 49 -22.47 -10.50 4.65
C GLU A 49 -22.94 -9.06 4.82
N TYR A 50 -22.19 -8.13 4.25
CA TYR A 50 -22.40 -6.69 4.29
C TYR A 50 -22.89 -6.20 2.92
N PRO A 51 -24.06 -5.55 2.83
CA PRO A 51 -24.60 -5.06 1.57
C PRO A 51 -23.64 -4.12 0.83
N GLU A 52 -23.61 -4.18 -0.50
CA GLU A 52 -22.76 -3.32 -1.32
C GLU A 52 -23.09 -1.83 -1.17
N ASP A 53 -24.37 -1.48 -0.95
CA ASP A 53 -24.79 -0.09 -0.78
C ASP A 53 -24.25 0.49 0.55
N ASP A 54 -24.29 -0.28 1.64
CA ASP A 54 -23.73 0.08 2.95
C ASP A 54 -22.20 0.26 2.86
N GLN A 55 -21.50 -0.66 2.18
CA GLN A 55 -20.06 -0.53 1.93
C GLN A 55 -19.74 0.69 1.05
N ARG A 56 -20.61 1.04 0.09
CA ARG A 56 -20.45 2.26 -0.73
C ARG A 56 -20.59 3.50 0.13
N GLU A 57 -21.62 3.59 0.98
CA GLU A 57 -21.83 4.74 1.87
C GLU A 57 -20.64 4.90 2.84
N LEU A 58 -20.08 3.80 3.35
CA LEU A 58 -18.84 3.81 4.14
C LEU A 58 -17.65 4.37 3.35
N CYS A 59 -17.45 3.93 2.10
CA CYS A 59 -16.35 4.40 1.26
C CYS A 59 -16.50 5.90 0.91
N GLU A 60 -17.70 6.35 0.58
CA GLU A 60 -17.99 7.76 0.32
C GLU A 60 -17.75 8.62 1.58
N ALA A 61 -18.18 8.14 2.75
CA ALA A 61 -17.94 8.81 4.03
C ALA A 61 -16.44 8.88 4.38
N ALA A 62 -15.65 7.85 4.05
CA ALA A 62 -14.20 7.88 4.24
C ALA A 62 -13.52 8.92 3.32
N LEU A 63 -13.97 9.03 2.07
CA LEU A 63 -13.50 10.06 1.14
C LEU A 63 -13.83 11.47 1.64
N ASP A 64 -15.06 11.68 2.12
CA ASP A 64 -15.47 12.95 2.74
C ASP A 64 -14.60 13.29 3.95
N PHE A 65 -14.40 12.31 4.84
CA PHE A 65 -13.61 12.48 6.06
C PHE A 65 -12.17 12.89 5.76
N LEU A 66 -11.54 12.28 4.75
CA LEU A 66 -10.14 12.53 4.38
C LEU A 66 -9.95 13.73 3.44
N GLY A 67 -11.04 14.44 3.10
CA GLY A 67 -11.00 15.66 2.30
C GLY A 67 -10.84 15.43 0.79
N TYR A 68 -11.42 14.35 0.25
CA TYR A 68 -11.43 14.11 -1.19
C TYR A 68 -12.19 15.21 -1.95
N ASP A 69 -11.60 15.69 -3.04
CA ASP A 69 -12.16 16.76 -3.86
C ASP A 69 -13.19 16.23 -4.86
N TRP A 70 -14.46 16.19 -4.45
CA TRP A 70 -15.58 15.74 -5.28
C TRP A 70 -15.85 16.62 -6.51
N ASP A 71 -15.44 17.89 -6.51
CA ASP A 71 -15.58 18.76 -7.68
C ASP A 71 -14.56 18.39 -8.77
N ARG A 72 -13.48 17.69 -8.39
CA ARG A 72 -12.42 17.18 -9.29
C ARG A 72 -12.28 15.65 -9.18
N GLY A 73 -13.37 14.94 -8.89
CA GLY A 73 -13.30 13.51 -8.62
C GLY A 73 -14.66 12.80 -8.62
N ARG A 74 -14.62 11.49 -8.43
CA ARG A 74 -15.76 10.61 -8.13
C ARG A 74 -15.28 9.21 -7.75
N LEU A 75 -16.14 8.48 -7.05
CA LEU A 75 -16.00 7.06 -6.75
C LEU A 75 -16.85 6.22 -7.73
N ASP A 76 -16.28 5.12 -8.21
CA ASP A 76 -16.92 4.09 -9.03
C ASP A 76 -16.51 2.68 -8.58
N THR A 77 -17.05 1.64 -9.22
CA THR A 77 -16.63 0.26 -8.99
C THR A 77 -15.82 -0.30 -10.17
N ALA A 78 -14.78 -1.08 -9.88
CA ALA A 78 -14.02 -1.82 -10.88
C ALA A 78 -13.64 -3.23 -10.36
N PRO A 79 -13.34 -4.21 -11.24
CA PRO A 79 -12.89 -5.53 -10.81
C PRO A 79 -11.57 -5.51 -10.02
N HIS A 80 -10.73 -4.53 -10.32
CA HIS A 80 -9.53 -4.17 -9.56
C HIS A 80 -9.59 -2.67 -9.30
N PRO A 81 -9.53 -2.23 -8.03
CA PRO A 81 -9.38 -0.82 -7.68
C PRO A 81 -8.22 -0.16 -8.43
N PHE A 82 -8.42 1.10 -8.79
CA PHE A 82 -7.43 1.97 -9.42
C PHE A 82 -7.87 3.43 -9.35
N MET A 83 -6.90 4.33 -9.48
CA MET A 83 -7.09 5.75 -9.71
C MET A 83 -6.76 6.08 -11.17
N ALA A 84 -7.59 6.90 -11.80
CA ALA A 84 -7.31 7.43 -13.13
C ALA A 84 -7.69 8.90 -13.22
N GLY A 85 -6.85 9.69 -13.89
CA GLY A 85 -7.15 11.10 -14.08
C GLY A 85 -5.95 12.00 -14.30
N THR A 86 -6.17 13.27 -14.00
CA THR A 86 -5.20 14.36 -14.09
C THR A 86 -5.37 15.28 -12.88
N GLN A 87 -4.53 16.30 -12.74
CA GLN A 87 -4.67 17.29 -11.66
C GLN A 87 -5.94 18.15 -11.70
N PHE A 88 -6.80 17.95 -12.69
CA PHE A 88 -8.12 18.61 -12.79
C PHE A 88 -9.31 17.67 -12.53
N ASP A 89 -9.10 16.35 -12.60
CA ASP A 89 -10.14 15.31 -12.49
C ASP A 89 -9.44 13.99 -12.19
N ALA A 90 -9.41 13.57 -10.93
CA ALA A 90 -8.75 12.35 -10.42
C ALA A 90 -9.79 11.43 -9.79
N ARG A 91 -10.17 10.37 -10.52
CA ARG A 91 -11.27 9.46 -10.16
C ARG A 91 -10.72 8.21 -9.54
N VAL A 92 -11.44 7.68 -8.57
CA VAL A 92 -11.06 6.48 -7.83
C VAL A 92 -12.11 5.40 -8.02
N THR A 93 -11.67 4.15 -7.95
CA THR A 93 -12.58 3.00 -8.02
C THR A 93 -12.32 2.07 -6.84
N THR A 94 -13.37 1.38 -6.39
CA THR A 94 -13.27 0.34 -5.36
C THR A 94 -13.95 -0.94 -5.82
N ARG A 95 -13.89 -1.98 -4.99
CA ARG A 95 -14.60 -3.25 -5.17
C ARG A 95 -15.15 -3.69 -3.82
N PHE A 96 -16.41 -4.09 -3.81
CA PHE A 96 -17.06 -4.58 -2.60
C PHE A 96 -16.87 -6.08 -2.44
N LYS A 97 -16.57 -6.50 -1.22
CA LYS A 97 -16.47 -7.91 -0.82
C LYS A 97 -17.56 -8.15 0.22
N PRO A 98 -18.58 -8.98 -0.08
CA PRO A 98 -19.70 -9.16 0.84
C PRO A 98 -19.28 -9.61 2.22
N THR A 99 -18.19 -10.34 2.37
CA THR A 99 -17.77 -10.92 3.67
C THR A 99 -16.76 -10.06 4.42
N ASP A 100 -16.35 -8.91 3.89
CA ASP A 100 -15.25 -8.13 4.45
C ASP A 100 -15.42 -6.64 4.11
N PRO A 101 -15.88 -5.82 5.06
CA PRO A 101 -16.10 -4.39 4.83
C PRO A 101 -14.79 -3.60 4.78
N MET A 102 -13.68 -4.18 5.25
CA MET A 102 -12.36 -3.54 5.22
C MET A 102 -11.73 -3.56 3.84
N ASP A 103 -12.02 -4.57 3.00
CA ASP A 103 -11.50 -4.69 1.63
C ASP A 103 -11.79 -3.42 0.82
N ALA A 104 -13.07 -3.03 0.75
CA ALA A 104 -13.50 -1.87 -0.02
C ALA A 104 -13.04 -0.54 0.60
N LEU A 105 -13.08 -0.43 1.93
CA LEU A 105 -12.70 0.78 2.64
C LEU A 105 -11.20 1.09 2.45
N THR A 106 -10.34 0.10 2.73
CA THR A 106 -8.88 0.29 2.60
C THR A 106 -8.46 0.50 1.15
N ALA A 107 -9.07 -0.21 0.20
CA ALA A 107 -8.87 0.05 -1.23
C ALA A 107 -9.28 1.49 -1.62
N THR A 108 -10.40 2.00 -1.09
CA THR A 108 -10.83 3.37 -1.36
C THR A 108 -9.84 4.40 -0.82
N ILE A 109 -9.36 4.22 0.41
CA ILE A 109 -8.35 5.10 1.01
C ILE A 109 -7.04 5.03 0.22
N HIS A 110 -6.64 3.84 -0.23
CA HIS A 110 -5.48 3.63 -1.09
C HIS A 110 -5.60 4.44 -2.40
N GLU A 111 -6.70 4.28 -3.13
CA GLU A 111 -6.90 5.01 -4.39
C GLU A 111 -7.08 6.52 -4.19
N MET A 112 -7.62 6.93 -3.04
CA MET A 112 -7.65 8.34 -2.64
C MET A 112 -6.24 8.90 -2.47
N GLY A 113 -5.33 8.17 -1.83
CA GLY A 113 -3.94 8.62 -1.71
C GLY A 113 -3.24 8.79 -3.06
N HIS A 114 -3.52 7.92 -4.02
CA HIS A 114 -3.15 8.14 -5.42
C HIS A 114 -3.77 9.43 -6.00
N ALA A 115 -5.05 9.67 -5.78
CA ALA A 115 -5.74 10.84 -6.28
C ALA A 115 -5.19 12.14 -5.67
N THR A 116 -4.81 12.16 -4.39
CA THR A 116 -4.23 13.35 -3.74
C THR A 116 -2.92 13.76 -4.40
N TYR A 117 -2.05 12.80 -4.74
CA TYR A 117 -0.84 13.10 -5.51
C TYR A 117 -1.19 13.71 -6.86
N GLN A 118 -2.13 13.09 -7.57
CA GLN A 118 -2.54 13.52 -8.89
C GLN A 118 -3.13 14.94 -8.87
N LEU A 119 -3.94 15.27 -7.85
CA LEU A 119 -4.56 16.59 -7.63
C LEU A 119 -3.58 17.64 -7.10
N GLY A 120 -2.52 17.24 -6.40
CA GLY A 120 -1.46 18.10 -5.90
C GLY A 120 -0.40 18.47 -6.95
N LEU A 121 -0.44 17.88 -8.15
CA LEU A 121 0.42 18.29 -9.25
C LEU A 121 0.07 19.70 -9.75
N ARG A 122 1.07 20.37 -10.30
CA ARG A 122 0.93 21.73 -10.82
C ARG A 122 0.04 21.81 -12.05
N GLU A 123 -1.11 22.46 -11.90
CA GLU A 123 -2.04 22.76 -12.99
C GLU A 123 -1.41 23.57 -14.14
N ASP A 124 -0.54 24.53 -13.81
CA ASP A 124 0.15 25.38 -14.79
C ASP A 124 1.20 24.64 -15.63
N ALA A 125 1.55 23.41 -15.24
CA ALA A 125 2.50 22.54 -15.91
C ALA A 125 1.84 21.33 -16.60
N TYR A 126 0.50 21.29 -16.67
CA TYR A 126 -0.23 20.18 -17.28
C TYR A 126 0.24 19.86 -18.71
N GLY A 127 0.34 18.57 -19.03
CA GLY A 127 0.82 18.08 -20.33
C GLY A 127 2.34 18.16 -20.50
N THR A 128 3.07 18.57 -19.46
CA THR A 128 4.54 18.53 -19.40
C THR A 128 5.00 17.56 -18.32
N PRO A 129 6.25 17.06 -18.36
CA PRO A 129 6.80 16.22 -17.30
C PRO A 129 6.67 16.81 -15.88
N LEU A 130 6.70 18.14 -15.75
CA LEU A 130 6.59 18.82 -14.45
C LEU A 130 5.17 18.80 -13.88
N GLY A 131 4.15 18.57 -14.71
CA GLY A 131 2.76 18.38 -14.28
C GLY A 131 2.31 16.92 -14.35
N ASN A 132 3.24 15.97 -14.51
CA ASN A 132 2.94 14.54 -14.49
C ASN A 132 3.46 13.91 -13.20
N ALA A 133 2.74 12.91 -12.71
CA ALA A 133 3.18 12.12 -11.57
C ALA A 133 4.41 11.27 -11.91
N ARG A 134 5.21 10.97 -10.90
CA ARG A 134 6.32 10.03 -10.99
C ARG A 134 5.84 8.65 -10.50
N MET A 135 5.77 7.67 -11.40
CA MET A 135 5.20 6.35 -11.08
C MET A 135 5.86 5.67 -9.88
N SER A 136 7.18 5.78 -9.74
CA SER A 136 7.92 5.21 -8.61
C SER A 136 7.65 5.89 -7.25
N ILE A 137 6.90 7.00 -7.24
CA ILE A 137 6.44 7.71 -6.03
C ILE A 137 4.94 7.49 -5.82
N HIS A 138 4.21 7.14 -6.87
CA HIS A 138 2.75 7.13 -6.86
C HIS A 138 2.17 6.20 -5.79
N GLU A 139 2.76 5.01 -5.65
CA GLU A 139 2.42 4.03 -4.61
C GLU A 139 2.71 4.52 -3.19
N SER A 140 3.72 5.36 -2.98
CA SER A 140 3.97 5.83 -1.62
C SER A 140 2.86 6.74 -1.10
N GLN A 141 2.17 7.43 -2.01
CA GLN A 141 1.07 8.32 -1.66
C GLN A 141 -0.18 7.52 -1.29
N SER A 142 -0.47 6.43 -2.00
CA SER A 142 -1.56 5.53 -1.61
C SER A 142 -1.26 4.83 -0.29
N ARG A 143 -0.06 4.27 -0.12
CA ARG A 143 0.36 3.59 1.11
C ARG A 143 0.45 4.51 2.32
N PHE A 144 0.83 5.77 2.14
CA PHE A 144 0.79 6.76 3.22
C PHE A 144 -0.63 6.90 3.79
N TRP A 145 -1.61 7.19 2.93
CA TRP A 145 -2.99 7.37 3.38
C TRP A 145 -3.63 6.08 3.86
N GLU A 146 -3.39 4.95 3.17
CA GLU A 146 -3.94 3.65 3.56
C GLU A 146 -3.38 3.21 4.92
N ASN A 147 -2.06 3.16 5.07
CA ASN A 147 -1.43 2.48 6.20
C ASN A 147 -1.02 3.42 7.33
N HIS A 148 -0.39 4.55 6.99
CA HIS A 148 0.14 5.50 7.96
C HIS A 148 -0.92 6.52 8.45
N VAL A 149 -2.12 6.47 7.88
CA VAL A 149 -3.31 7.20 8.37
C VAL A 149 -4.46 6.22 8.61
N GLY A 150 -5.01 5.59 7.57
CA GLY A 150 -6.26 4.81 7.63
C GLY A 150 -6.23 3.54 8.48
N ARG A 151 -5.05 2.94 8.70
CA ARG A 151 -4.88 1.78 9.58
C ARG A 151 -4.41 2.12 11.00
N THR A 152 -4.32 3.41 11.35
CA THR A 152 -3.79 3.84 12.65
C THR A 152 -4.87 3.94 13.72
N LYS A 153 -4.50 3.76 14.99
CA LYS A 153 -5.41 3.97 16.12
C LYS A 153 -6.01 5.38 16.17
N PRO A 154 -5.27 6.49 15.96
CA PRO A 154 -5.84 7.84 15.86
C PRO A 154 -6.97 7.97 14.85
N PHE A 155 -6.87 7.30 13.69
CA PHE A 155 -7.94 7.31 12.69
C PHE A 155 -9.19 6.62 13.23
N TRP A 156 -9.06 5.44 13.82
CA TRP A 156 -10.18 4.68 14.36
C TRP A 156 -10.81 5.30 15.61
N GLU A 157 -10.06 6.09 16.39
CA GLU A 157 -10.62 6.87 17.50
C GLU A 157 -11.71 7.85 17.05
N VAL A 158 -11.65 8.31 15.80
CA VAL A 158 -12.58 9.30 15.23
C VAL A 158 -13.53 8.70 14.18
N PHE A 159 -13.06 7.76 13.36
CA PHE A 159 -13.83 7.22 12.23
C PHE A 159 -14.74 6.04 12.61
N LEU A 160 -14.48 5.36 13.74
CA LEU A 160 -15.30 4.22 14.18
C LEU A 160 -16.82 4.53 14.31
N PRO A 161 -17.26 5.69 14.83
CA PRO A 161 -18.68 6.05 14.83
C PRO A 161 -19.31 6.04 13.44
N THR A 162 -18.62 6.58 12.43
CA THR A 162 -19.05 6.54 11.02
C THR A 162 -19.12 5.11 10.53
N PHE A 163 -18.09 4.30 10.82
CA PHE A 163 -18.10 2.88 10.46
C PHE A 163 -19.35 2.16 10.99
N LYS A 164 -19.68 2.35 12.27
CA LYS A 164 -20.86 1.74 12.90
C LYS A 164 -22.19 2.26 12.37
N GLU A 165 -22.23 3.50 11.91
CA GLU A 165 -23.44 4.07 11.29
C GLU A 165 -23.73 3.44 9.92
N GLN A 166 -22.68 3.12 9.16
CA GLN A 166 -22.81 2.57 7.81
C GLN A 166 -22.88 1.04 7.80
N ILE A 167 -22.16 0.36 8.70
CA ILE A 167 -22.09 -1.11 8.73
C ILE A 167 -22.83 -1.66 9.95
N ASP A 168 -24.01 -2.23 9.69
CA ASP A 168 -24.85 -2.88 10.70
C ASP A 168 -24.11 -4.03 11.43
N GLY A 169 -24.45 -4.23 12.70
CA GLY A 169 -23.96 -5.38 13.50
C GLY A 169 -22.72 -5.12 14.35
N HIS A 170 -22.16 -3.90 14.33
CA HIS A 170 -20.94 -3.55 15.05
C HIS A 170 -21.11 -2.50 16.16
N ASP A 171 -22.32 -2.35 16.72
CA ASP A 171 -22.63 -1.35 17.76
C ASP A 171 -21.66 -1.41 18.96
N ASP A 172 -21.24 -2.61 19.36
CA ASP A 172 -20.35 -2.84 20.50
C ASP A 172 -18.85 -2.82 20.13
N LEU A 173 -18.50 -2.71 18.84
CA LEU A 173 -17.12 -2.75 18.36
C LEU A 173 -16.28 -1.65 18.99
N THR A 174 -15.11 -1.97 19.52
CA THR A 174 -14.23 -0.98 20.15
C THR A 174 -13.17 -0.45 19.18
N VAL A 175 -12.56 0.68 19.53
CA VAL A 175 -11.42 1.24 18.77
C VAL A 175 -10.27 0.25 18.69
N GLU A 176 -10.03 -0.50 19.78
CA GLU A 176 -8.97 -1.50 19.81
C GLU A 176 -9.27 -2.64 18.83
N GLU A 177 -10.48 -3.21 18.88
CA GLU A 177 -10.86 -4.33 18.02
C GLU A 177 -10.83 -3.97 16.52
N ILE A 178 -11.30 -2.77 16.14
CA ILE A 178 -11.23 -2.36 14.72
C ILE A 178 -9.79 -2.02 14.28
N HIS A 179 -8.97 -1.46 15.18
CA HIS A 179 -7.56 -1.21 14.91
C HIS A 179 -6.79 -2.52 14.74
N GLU A 180 -7.07 -3.51 15.58
CA GLU A 180 -6.54 -4.86 15.46
C GLU A 180 -6.98 -5.53 14.15
N ALA A 181 -8.28 -5.49 13.84
CA ALA A 181 -8.82 -6.08 12.63
C ALA A 181 -8.25 -5.43 11.35
N ALA A 182 -8.03 -4.11 11.37
CA ALA A 182 -7.42 -3.38 10.25
C ALA A 182 -5.93 -3.72 10.03
N ASN A 183 -5.26 -4.34 11.01
CA ASN A 183 -3.83 -4.63 10.99
C ASN A 183 -3.48 -6.11 11.15
N ARG A 184 -4.49 -6.98 11.09
CA ARG A 184 -4.30 -8.42 11.18
C ARG A 184 -3.42 -8.91 10.02
N ILE A 185 -2.44 -9.75 10.35
CA ILE A 185 -1.68 -10.49 9.35
C ILE A 185 -2.41 -11.79 8.95
N TYR A 186 -2.30 -12.14 7.67
CA TYR A 186 -2.86 -13.36 7.09
C TYR A 186 -1.71 -14.25 6.59
N PRO A 187 -0.97 -14.89 7.50
CA PRO A 187 0.22 -15.66 7.15
C PRO A 187 -0.04 -16.79 6.16
N ASP A 188 -1.28 -17.28 6.09
CA ASP A 188 -1.67 -18.37 5.19
C ASP A 188 -2.20 -17.88 3.82
N ASN A 189 -2.07 -16.59 3.53
CA ASN A 189 -2.59 -15.98 2.31
C ASN A 189 -1.75 -16.35 1.07
N LEU A 190 -2.44 -16.79 0.02
CA LEU A 190 -1.82 -17.10 -1.28
C LEU A 190 -1.87 -15.90 -2.23
N ILE A 191 -2.79 -14.96 -2.03
CA ILE A 191 -3.20 -13.97 -3.02
C ILE A 191 -2.61 -12.60 -2.69
N ARG A 192 -1.66 -12.12 -3.49
CA ARG A 192 -0.93 -10.86 -3.23
C ARG A 192 -1.85 -9.66 -3.00
N VAL A 193 -2.94 -9.54 -3.76
CA VAL A 193 -3.87 -8.40 -3.65
C VAL A 193 -4.73 -8.44 -2.38
N GLU A 194 -4.71 -9.56 -1.65
CA GLU A 194 -5.40 -9.77 -0.37
C GLU A 194 -4.39 -9.90 0.79
N ALA A 195 -3.10 -9.69 0.53
CA ALA A 195 -2.07 -9.79 1.55
C ALA A 195 -2.11 -8.60 2.52
N ASP A 196 -1.82 -8.89 3.79
CA ASP A 196 -1.64 -7.87 4.81
C ASP A 196 -0.36 -7.05 4.57
N GLU A 197 -0.25 -5.93 5.30
CA GLU A 197 0.84 -4.97 5.16
C GLU A 197 2.25 -5.58 5.36
N LEU A 198 2.39 -6.64 6.17
CA LEU A 198 3.67 -7.26 6.46
C LEU A 198 4.04 -8.29 5.38
N THR A 199 3.14 -9.25 5.11
CA THR A 199 3.42 -10.36 4.18
C THR A 199 3.41 -9.95 2.71
N TYR A 200 2.74 -8.84 2.36
CA TYR A 200 2.64 -8.30 1.00
C TYR A 200 4.01 -8.21 0.29
N HIS A 201 5.04 -7.79 1.01
CA HIS A 201 6.37 -7.58 0.43
C HIS A 201 7.06 -8.87 0.01
N MET A 202 6.78 -10.00 0.68
CA MET A 202 7.30 -11.31 0.26
C MET A 202 6.68 -11.76 -1.06
N HIS A 203 5.38 -11.47 -1.27
CA HIS A 203 4.73 -11.71 -2.57
C HIS A 203 5.37 -10.89 -3.71
N ILE A 204 5.84 -9.68 -3.44
CA ILE A 204 6.53 -8.85 -4.43
C ILE A 204 7.93 -9.40 -4.73
N ILE A 205 8.70 -9.74 -3.69
CA ILE A 205 10.08 -10.20 -3.83
C ILE A 205 10.14 -11.49 -4.64
N LEU A 206 9.28 -12.48 -4.33
CA LEU A 206 9.28 -13.74 -5.09
C LEU A 206 8.99 -13.53 -6.58
N ARG A 207 8.10 -12.59 -6.93
CA ARG A 207 7.80 -12.27 -8.34
C ARG A 207 9.01 -11.65 -9.02
N CYS A 208 9.69 -10.73 -8.34
CA CYS A 208 10.89 -10.08 -8.89
C CYS A 208 12.04 -11.07 -9.09
N GLU A 209 12.19 -12.05 -8.19
CA GLU A 209 13.18 -13.11 -8.33
C GLU A 209 12.86 -14.05 -9.50
N ILE A 210 11.59 -14.44 -9.65
CA ILE A 210 11.13 -15.27 -10.78
C ILE A 210 11.26 -14.50 -12.11
N ASP A 211 10.91 -13.21 -12.16
CA ASP A 211 11.12 -12.34 -13.33
C ASP A 211 12.58 -12.36 -13.77
N ARG A 212 13.48 -12.19 -12.81
CA ARG A 212 14.92 -12.14 -13.08
C ARG A 212 15.43 -13.47 -13.59
N ALA A 213 15.06 -14.57 -12.93
CA ALA A 213 15.47 -15.91 -13.32
C ALA A 213 14.97 -16.26 -14.74
N PHE A 214 13.69 -15.98 -15.02
CA PHE A 214 13.09 -16.28 -16.33
C PHE A 214 13.68 -15.40 -17.45
N VAL A 215 13.70 -14.08 -17.27
CA VAL A 215 14.23 -13.16 -18.29
C VAL A 215 15.75 -13.30 -18.43
N GLY A 216 16.44 -13.74 -17.38
CA GLY A 216 17.88 -14.06 -17.39
C GLY A 216 18.21 -15.35 -18.13
N GLY A 217 17.22 -16.21 -18.41
CA GLY A 217 17.42 -17.53 -19.01
C GLY A 217 17.98 -18.56 -18.03
N GLU A 218 17.77 -18.36 -16.73
CA GLU A 218 18.15 -19.30 -15.66
C GLU A 218 17.12 -20.42 -15.50
N ILE A 219 15.85 -20.14 -15.85
CA ILE A 219 14.74 -21.10 -15.88
C ILE A 219 13.96 -20.98 -17.19
N GLU A 220 13.33 -22.07 -17.61
CA GLU A 220 12.35 -22.10 -18.69
C GLU A 220 10.92 -21.82 -18.17
N SER A 221 9.99 -21.54 -19.08
CA SER A 221 8.62 -21.15 -18.69
C SER A 221 7.84 -22.24 -17.93
N ASP A 222 8.13 -23.52 -18.19
CA ASP A 222 7.49 -24.66 -17.53
C ASP A 222 8.06 -24.93 -16.11
N GLU A 223 9.16 -24.27 -15.74
CA GLU A 223 9.74 -24.34 -14.39
C GLU A 223 9.17 -23.26 -13.45
N ILE A 224 8.50 -22.23 -13.98
CA ILE A 224 7.90 -21.13 -13.20
C ILE A 224 6.95 -21.63 -12.09
N PRO A 225 6.00 -22.55 -12.34
CA PRO A 225 5.09 -23.02 -11.28
C PRO A 225 5.83 -23.70 -10.12
N GLY A 226 6.89 -24.45 -10.43
CA GLY A 226 7.73 -25.11 -9.42
C GLY A 226 8.46 -24.10 -8.55
N LEU A 227 9.18 -23.16 -9.18
CA LEU A 227 9.92 -22.12 -8.47
C LEU A 227 8.99 -21.20 -7.66
N TRP A 228 7.81 -20.87 -8.20
CA TRP A 228 6.79 -20.11 -7.48
C TRP A 228 6.40 -20.78 -6.17
N ASN A 229 6.07 -22.07 -6.24
CA ASN A 229 5.64 -22.83 -5.08
C ASN A 229 6.75 -22.95 -4.02
N ASP A 230 7.98 -23.15 -4.45
CA ASP A 230 9.14 -23.22 -3.54
C ASP A 230 9.40 -21.85 -2.88
N LYS A 231 9.25 -20.74 -3.61
CA LYS A 231 9.41 -19.38 -3.08
C LYS A 231 8.28 -18.96 -2.13
N MET A 232 7.04 -19.33 -2.42
CA MET A 232 5.91 -19.12 -1.51
C MET A 232 6.13 -19.89 -0.20
N GLU A 233 6.61 -21.13 -0.27
CA GLU A 233 6.91 -21.92 0.93
C GLU A 233 8.10 -21.33 1.71
N GLU A 234 9.15 -20.88 1.01
CA GLU A 234 10.33 -20.24 1.62
C GLU A 234 9.97 -18.96 2.39
N TYR A 235 9.20 -18.05 1.79
CA TYR A 235 8.97 -16.72 2.38
C TYR A 235 7.68 -16.59 3.17
N LEU A 236 6.67 -17.40 2.86
CA LEU A 236 5.34 -17.30 3.44
C LEU A 236 4.91 -18.60 4.13
N GLY A 237 5.68 -19.70 4.04
CA GLY A 237 5.29 -20.97 4.65
C GLY A 237 4.06 -21.64 4.02
N VAL A 238 3.58 -21.14 2.88
CA VAL A 238 2.40 -21.66 2.19
C VAL A 238 2.71 -22.11 0.78
N ARG A 239 1.96 -23.09 0.29
CA ARG A 239 2.13 -23.65 -1.05
C ARG A 239 0.78 -23.72 -1.78
N PRO A 240 0.61 -23.03 -2.93
CA PRO A 240 -0.60 -23.13 -3.73
C PRO A 240 -0.91 -24.58 -4.15
N GLU A 241 -2.18 -24.97 -4.11
CA GLU A 241 -2.62 -26.29 -4.61
C GLU A 241 -2.74 -26.29 -6.15
N THR A 242 -2.99 -25.13 -6.74
CA THR A 242 -3.19 -24.95 -8.18
C THR A 242 -2.41 -23.75 -8.71
N ASP A 243 -2.05 -23.79 -10.00
CA ASP A 243 -1.38 -22.64 -10.64
C ASP A 243 -2.25 -21.38 -10.68
N ALA A 244 -3.59 -21.54 -10.60
CA ALA A 244 -4.53 -20.44 -10.55
C ALA A 244 -4.40 -19.61 -9.25
N GLU A 245 -4.13 -20.28 -8.13
CA GLU A 245 -3.81 -19.65 -6.84
C GLU A 245 -2.30 -19.36 -6.72
N GLY A 246 -1.49 -19.94 -7.60
CA GLY A 246 -0.05 -19.75 -7.71
C GLY A 246 0.32 -18.71 -8.77
N CYS A 247 1.21 -19.09 -9.68
CA CYS A 247 1.86 -18.19 -10.63
C CYS A 247 0.93 -17.53 -11.66
N LEU A 248 -0.33 -17.98 -11.79
CA LEU A 248 -1.32 -17.38 -12.69
C LEU A 248 -2.25 -16.37 -11.99
N GLN A 249 -2.04 -16.09 -10.71
CA GLN A 249 -2.92 -15.18 -9.95
C GLN A 249 -2.86 -13.71 -10.41
N ASP A 250 -1.76 -13.31 -11.07
CA ASP A 250 -1.52 -11.93 -11.51
C ASP A 250 -1.44 -11.79 -13.03
N ILE A 251 -2.00 -10.69 -13.55
CA ILE A 251 -2.04 -10.42 -15.00
C ILE A 251 -0.73 -9.83 -15.54
N HIS A 252 0.16 -9.34 -14.68
CA HIS A 252 1.30 -8.48 -15.05
C HIS A 252 2.23 -9.10 -16.10
N TRP A 253 2.54 -10.39 -15.98
CA TRP A 253 3.40 -11.10 -16.93
C TRP A 253 2.84 -11.21 -18.35
N THR A 254 1.53 -11.00 -18.53
CA THR A 254 0.93 -10.89 -19.86
C THR A 254 1.26 -9.56 -20.55
N SER A 255 1.67 -8.55 -19.79
CA SER A 255 1.98 -7.19 -20.25
C SER A 255 3.48 -6.86 -20.20
N GLY A 256 4.28 -7.59 -19.40
CA GLY A 256 5.73 -7.43 -19.33
C GLY A 256 6.33 -7.98 -18.03
N PHE A 257 7.66 -7.93 -17.92
CA PHE A 257 8.42 -8.31 -16.73
C PHE A 257 9.09 -7.08 -16.11
N ALA A 258 9.56 -7.19 -14.86
CA ALA A 258 10.15 -6.12 -14.07
C ALA A 258 9.18 -4.95 -13.82
N SER A 259 7.99 -5.28 -13.29
CA SER A 259 6.95 -4.30 -12.95
C SER A 259 6.58 -4.27 -11.46
N PHE A 260 6.84 -5.34 -10.70
CA PHE A 260 6.37 -5.47 -9.32
C PHE A 260 7.16 -4.65 -8.29
N GLN A 261 8.38 -4.20 -8.61
CA GLN A 261 9.25 -3.50 -7.69
C GLN A 261 8.64 -2.19 -7.17
N THR A 262 7.78 -1.55 -7.97
CA THR A 262 7.17 -0.28 -7.60
C THR A 262 6.29 -0.38 -6.36
N TYR A 263 5.71 -1.55 -6.10
CA TYR A 263 4.79 -1.73 -4.97
C TYR A 263 5.54 -1.70 -3.63
N THR A 264 6.62 -2.48 -3.51
CA THR A 264 7.47 -2.44 -2.30
C THR A 264 8.20 -1.12 -2.16
N LEU A 265 8.70 -0.55 -3.26
CA LEU A 265 9.31 0.78 -3.23
C LEU A 265 8.32 1.84 -2.70
N GLY A 266 7.03 1.71 -3.04
CA GLY A 266 5.95 2.54 -2.52
C GLY A 266 5.88 2.55 -1.00
N SER A 267 5.75 1.38 -0.37
CA SER A 267 5.68 1.29 1.10
C SER A 267 6.94 1.79 1.78
N VAL A 268 8.12 1.50 1.22
CA VAL A 268 9.41 1.99 1.73
C VAL A 268 9.45 3.51 1.73
N VAL A 269 9.10 4.13 0.61
CA VAL A 269 9.04 5.58 0.49
C VAL A 269 7.93 6.16 1.38
N ALA A 270 6.80 5.48 1.54
CA ALA A 270 5.68 5.95 2.36
C ALA A 270 6.11 6.07 3.83
N ALA A 271 6.81 5.07 4.36
CA ALA A 271 7.32 5.11 5.73
C ALA A 271 8.37 6.21 5.90
N GLN A 272 9.31 6.36 4.96
CA GLN A 272 10.31 7.41 5.04
C GLN A 272 9.70 8.83 4.95
N LEU A 273 8.65 9.01 4.13
CA LEU A 273 7.89 10.27 4.10
C LEU A 273 7.08 10.48 5.39
N ASN A 274 6.51 9.41 5.94
CA ASN A 274 5.77 9.44 7.20
C ASN A 274 6.66 9.87 8.37
N ASP A 275 7.89 9.38 8.43
CA ASP A 275 8.82 9.77 9.49
C ASP A 275 9.18 11.24 9.36
N ALA A 276 9.51 11.71 8.15
CA ALA A 276 9.83 13.10 7.89
C ALA A 276 8.68 14.07 8.22
N ILE A 277 7.45 13.77 7.77
CA ILE A 277 6.30 14.65 8.07
C ILE A 277 6.00 14.70 9.57
N ARG A 278 6.26 13.63 10.32
CA ARG A 278 6.05 13.57 11.78
C ARG A 278 7.09 14.37 12.57
N GLU A 279 8.23 14.71 11.97
CA GLU A 279 9.17 15.68 12.56
C GLU A 279 8.63 17.12 12.48
N ASP A 280 7.87 17.44 11.44
CA ASP A 280 7.32 18.77 11.18
C ASP A 280 5.91 18.97 11.78
N LEU A 281 5.09 17.91 11.81
CA LEU A 281 3.67 17.94 12.17
C LEU A 281 3.32 16.85 13.20
N ASP A 282 2.43 17.17 14.14
CA ASP A 282 1.78 16.16 14.98
C ASP A 282 0.62 15.51 14.20
N VAL A 283 0.97 14.57 13.30
CA VAL A 283 0.02 13.90 12.39
C VAL A 283 -1.11 13.23 13.16
N ASP A 284 -0.83 12.58 14.29
CA ASP A 284 -1.86 11.87 15.04
C ASP A 284 -2.83 12.84 15.72
N ALA A 285 -2.36 14.00 16.20
CA ALA A 285 -3.25 15.05 16.69
C ALA A 285 -4.12 15.61 15.56
N LEU A 286 -3.54 15.86 14.39
CA LEU A 286 -4.28 16.35 13.22
C LEU A 286 -5.37 15.37 12.78
N VAL A 287 -5.09 14.07 12.73
CA VAL A 287 -6.09 13.02 12.43
C VAL A 287 -7.21 13.04 13.47
N ARG A 288 -6.89 13.12 14.78
CA ARG A 288 -7.89 13.19 15.85
C ARG A 288 -8.77 14.43 15.79
N GLU A 289 -8.22 15.53 15.29
CA GLU A 289 -8.92 16.81 15.14
C GLU A 289 -9.59 16.97 13.77
N GLU A 290 -9.58 15.93 12.92
CA GLU A 290 -10.15 15.94 11.57
C GLU A 290 -9.54 17.03 10.66
N GLN A 291 -8.25 17.34 10.87
CA GLN A 291 -7.52 18.40 10.17
C GLN A 291 -6.49 17.81 9.20
N PHE A 292 -6.94 17.45 8.00
CA PHE A 292 -6.07 16.82 6.97
C PHE A 292 -5.34 17.83 6.08
N GLU A 293 -5.79 19.09 6.01
CA GLU A 293 -5.19 20.11 5.14
C GLU A 293 -3.68 20.31 5.39
N PRO A 294 -3.16 20.38 6.63
CA PRO A 294 -1.71 20.52 6.84
C PRO A 294 -0.91 19.34 6.30
N ILE A 295 -1.48 18.13 6.31
CA ILE A 295 -0.86 16.92 5.76
C ILE A 295 -0.82 17.02 4.22
N HIS A 296 -1.93 17.43 3.59
CA HIS A 296 -2.01 17.66 2.14
C HIS A 296 -1.04 18.77 1.69
N GLU A 297 -0.95 19.87 2.45
CA GLU A 297 -0.02 20.97 2.18
C GLU A 297 1.44 20.52 2.26
N TRP A 298 1.82 19.75 3.28
CA TRP A 298 3.18 19.21 3.41
C TRP A 298 3.51 18.28 2.24
N MET A 299 2.63 17.32 1.95
CA MET A 299 2.82 16.41 0.82
C MET A 299 2.90 17.17 -0.51
N THR A 300 2.11 18.23 -0.69
CA THR A 300 2.16 19.06 -1.89
C THR A 300 3.47 19.85 -2.01
N GLU A 301 3.91 20.46 -0.91
CA GLU A 301 5.13 21.29 -0.81
C GLU A 301 6.39 20.45 -1.09
N HIS A 302 6.47 19.26 -0.51
CA HIS A 302 7.66 18.42 -0.49
C HIS A 302 7.68 17.35 -1.60
N VAL A 303 6.51 16.92 -2.09
CA VAL A 303 6.40 15.82 -3.06
C VAL A 303 5.60 16.22 -4.30
N HIS A 304 4.32 16.59 -4.16
CA HIS A 304 3.38 16.57 -5.30
C HIS A 304 3.72 17.61 -6.35
N ARG A 305 3.92 18.87 -5.96
CA ARG A 305 4.12 20.00 -6.89
C ARG A 305 5.36 19.88 -7.77
N HIS A 306 6.24 18.92 -7.47
CA HIS A 306 7.48 18.69 -8.21
C HIS A 306 7.29 17.83 -9.46
N GLY A 307 6.20 17.06 -9.57
CA GLY A 307 5.97 16.16 -10.70
C GLY A 307 7.22 15.31 -11.00
N GLN A 308 7.68 15.32 -12.26
CA GLN A 308 8.90 14.61 -12.66
C GLN A 308 10.18 15.47 -12.65
N ARG A 309 10.21 16.58 -11.90
CA ARG A 309 11.36 17.50 -11.85
C ARG A 309 12.66 16.83 -11.37
N TYR A 310 12.56 16.06 -10.31
CA TYR A 310 13.69 15.37 -9.67
C TYR A 310 13.61 13.88 -9.96
N THR A 311 14.76 13.19 -9.94
CA THR A 311 14.78 11.72 -9.89
C THR A 311 14.16 11.24 -8.58
N THR A 312 13.81 9.96 -8.49
CA THR A 312 13.21 9.39 -7.27
C THR A 312 14.11 9.59 -6.05
N PRO A 313 15.41 9.20 -6.07
CA PRO A 313 16.28 9.41 -4.91
C PRO A 313 16.46 10.88 -4.56
N GLU A 314 16.61 11.76 -5.56
CA GLU A 314 16.78 13.20 -5.31
C GLU A 314 15.50 13.84 -4.74
N LEU A 315 14.31 13.37 -5.12
CA LEU A 315 13.06 13.85 -4.53
C LEU A 315 12.96 13.44 -3.07
N ILE A 316 13.29 12.19 -2.75
CA ILE A 316 13.24 11.68 -1.36
C ILE A 316 14.24 12.43 -0.49
N GLU A 317 15.50 12.54 -0.90
CA GLU A 317 16.53 13.28 -0.16
C GLU A 317 16.12 14.74 0.10
N ARG A 318 15.43 15.38 -0.85
CA ARG A 318 14.90 16.75 -0.66
C ARG A 318 13.71 16.82 0.28
N ALA A 319 12.84 15.82 0.27
CA ALA A 319 11.62 15.79 1.07
C ALA A 319 11.92 15.42 2.53
N THR A 320 12.84 14.48 2.74
CA THR A 320 13.11 13.84 4.03
C THR A 320 14.45 14.24 4.64
N GLY A 321 15.37 14.79 3.84
CA GLY A 321 16.73 15.09 4.28
C GLY A 321 17.69 13.90 4.26
N GLU A 322 17.21 12.71 3.87
CA GLU A 322 17.97 11.46 3.90
C GLU A 322 17.89 10.68 2.58
N GLU A 323 18.90 9.88 2.28
CA GLU A 323 18.90 9.02 1.10
C GLU A 323 17.77 7.98 1.18
N LEU A 324 17.30 7.50 0.02
CA LEU A 324 16.29 6.44 -0.04
C LEU A 324 16.80 5.18 0.67
N SER A 325 16.10 4.75 1.73
CA SER A 325 16.47 3.61 2.57
C SER A 325 15.26 2.77 2.96
N ALA A 326 15.47 1.48 3.19
CA ALA A 326 14.45 0.58 3.74
C ALA A 326 14.33 0.67 5.27
N GLU A 327 15.31 1.29 5.95
CA GLU A 327 15.39 1.34 7.42
C GLU A 327 14.15 1.96 8.07
N PRO A 328 13.62 3.12 7.64
CA PRO A 328 12.38 3.69 8.18
C PRO A 328 11.20 2.72 8.12
N PHE A 329 11.11 1.96 7.03
CA PHE A 329 10.03 1.00 6.85
C PHE A 329 10.18 -0.21 7.77
N VAL A 330 11.41 -0.73 7.95
CA VAL A 330 11.67 -1.81 8.90
C VAL A 330 11.37 -1.36 10.33
N GLU A 331 11.83 -0.18 10.74
CA GLU A 331 11.56 0.38 12.06
C GLU A 331 10.05 0.53 12.32
N TYR A 332 9.32 1.05 11.32
CA TYR A 332 7.86 1.12 11.37
C TYR A 332 7.20 -0.25 11.51
N LEU A 333 7.60 -1.25 10.71
CA LEU A 333 7.03 -2.59 10.78
C LEU A 333 7.27 -3.23 12.16
N HIS A 334 8.50 -3.19 12.66
CA HIS A 334 8.82 -3.72 13.99
C HIS A 334 8.03 -2.98 15.08
N GLY A 335 8.10 -1.64 15.10
CA GLY A 335 7.42 -0.86 16.13
C GLY A 335 5.89 -1.08 16.15
N LYS A 336 5.27 -1.22 14.98
CA LYS A 336 3.82 -1.45 14.86
C LYS A 336 3.44 -2.88 15.20
N PHE A 337 4.08 -3.87 14.58
CA PHE A 337 3.65 -5.26 14.68
C PHE A 337 4.09 -5.92 15.99
N GLU A 338 5.23 -5.54 16.57
CA GLU A 338 5.60 -6.00 17.91
C GLU A 338 4.63 -5.48 18.98
N ASP A 339 4.23 -4.20 18.90
CA ASP A 339 3.23 -3.61 19.80
C ASP A 339 1.84 -4.25 19.62
N LEU A 340 1.38 -4.43 18.38
CA LEU A 340 0.09 -5.07 18.10
C LEU A 340 0.02 -6.50 18.64
N TYR A 341 1.09 -7.28 18.47
CA TYR A 341 1.11 -8.71 18.79
C TYR A 341 1.66 -9.05 20.18
N ASP A 342 1.95 -8.04 21.02
CA ASP A 342 2.53 -8.18 22.38
C ASP A 342 3.89 -8.95 22.40
N LEU A 343 4.80 -8.64 21.48
CA LEU A 343 6.12 -9.29 21.35
C LEU A 343 7.24 -8.63 22.17
#